data_AF-A0A800CX66-F1
#
_entry.id   AF-A0A800CX66-F1
#
_cell.length_a   1.000
_cell.length_b   1.000
_cell.length_c   1.000
_cell.angle_alpha   90.00
_cell.angle_beta   90.00
_cell.angle_gamma   90.00
#
_symmetry.space_group_name_H-M   'P 1'
#
loop_
_entity.id
_entity.type
_entity.pdbx_description
1 polymer ?
#
loop_
_entity_poly.entity_id
_entity_poly.type
_entity_poly.pdbx_seq_one_letter_code
_entity_poly.pdbx_strand_id
1 'polypeptide(L)'
;MYQDRIYSATPDDLIDCIHSFDDHRDLAIMIGHNSGFTTLANILGNLHIDNVPTCGIVALKFEVDTWKNVKKKEGIFDFFYYPKMLGK
;
A
#
# COMPACT_ATOMS: atom_id res chain seq x y z
N MET A 1 2.54 -12.97 7.61
CA MET A 1 3.15 -12.27 8.76
C MET A 1 2.05 -11.43 9.40
N TYR A 2 1.90 -11.47 10.73
CA TYR A 2 0.99 -10.60 11.46
C TYR A 2 1.85 -9.59 12.23
N GLN A 3 1.59 -8.29 12.07
CA GLN A 3 2.34 -7.22 12.75
C GLN A 3 1.36 -6.28 13.47
N ASP A 4 1.39 -6.26 14.80
CA ASP A 4 0.59 -5.34 15.63
C ASP A 4 0.88 -3.86 15.34
N ARG A 5 2.04 -3.57 14.75
CA ARG A 5 2.49 -2.20 14.43
C ARG A 5 1.58 -1.49 13.42
N ILE A 6 0.81 -2.21 12.61
CA ILE A 6 0.02 -1.61 11.53
C ILE A 6 -1.12 -0.71 12.05
N TYR A 7 -1.63 -0.94 13.27
CA TYR A 7 -2.80 -0.20 13.79
C TYR A 7 -2.52 1.29 14.09
N SER A 8 -1.26 1.63 14.39
CA SER A 8 -0.81 3.01 14.64
C SER A 8 0.46 3.36 13.87
N ALA A 9 0.75 2.61 12.78
CA ALA A 9 1.95 2.80 11.98
C ALA A 9 1.92 4.15 11.27
N THR A 10 3.06 4.84 11.29
CA THR A 10 3.31 5.95 10.38
C THR A 10 3.52 5.41 8.95
N PRO A 11 3.41 6.26 7.91
CA PRO A 11 3.74 5.83 6.55
C PRO A 11 5.15 5.27 6.42
N ASP A 12 6.12 5.79 7.18
CA ASP A 12 7.49 5.29 7.17
C ASP A 12 7.59 3.90 7.83
N ASP A 13 6.86 3.63 8.93
CA ASP A 13 6.79 2.28 9.53
C ASP A 13 6.21 1.26 8.53
N LEU A 14 5.23 1.67 7.72
CA LEU A 14 4.64 0.81 6.69
C LEU A 14 5.62 0.56 5.53
N ILE A 15 6.44 1.54 5.17
CA ILE A 15 7.51 1.38 4.16
C ILE A 15 8.60 0.44 4.69
N ASP A 16 9.02 0.59 5.94
CA ASP A 16 9.98 -0.32 6.58
C ASP A 16 9.42 -1.75 6.66
N CYS A 17 8.11 -1.90 6.89
CA CYS A 17 7.42 -3.18 6.81
C CYS A 17 7.53 -3.78 5.39
N ILE A 18 7.27 -3.00 4.34
CA ILE A 18 7.44 -3.44 2.94
C ILE A 18 8.88 -3.88 2.69
N HIS A 19 9.88 -3.10 3.12
CA HIS A 19 11.29 -3.43 2.96
C HIS A 19 11.72 -4.72 3.65
N SER A 20 10.91 -5.24 4.58
CA SER A 20 11.13 -6.50 5.28
C SER A 20 10.49 -7.72 4.60
N PHE A 21 9.77 -7.52 3.48
CA PHE A 21 9.14 -8.62 2.75
C PHE A 21 10.17 -9.54 2.08
N ASP A 22 9.74 -10.77 1.84
CA ASP A 22 10.53 -11.84 1.24
C ASP A 22 10.67 -11.62 -0.27
N ASP A 23 11.91 -11.44 -0.74
CA ASP A 23 12.24 -11.18 -2.15
C ASP A 23 11.88 -12.35 -3.10
N HIS A 24 11.54 -13.53 -2.56
CA HIS A 24 10.99 -14.64 -3.36
C HIS A 24 9.49 -14.52 -3.67
N ARG A 25 8.85 -13.40 -3.29
CA ARG A 25 7.42 -13.15 -3.51
C ARG A 25 7.23 -11.91 -4.37
N ASP A 26 6.53 -12.07 -5.47
CA ASP A 26 6.22 -10.98 -6.40
C ASP A 26 4.98 -10.15 -5.97
N LEU A 27 4.20 -10.65 -5.00
CA LEU A 27 2.96 -10.05 -4.56
C LEU A 27 2.87 -10.02 -3.04
N ALA A 28 2.55 -8.84 -2.50
CA ALA A 28 2.20 -8.64 -1.11
C ALA A 28 0.85 -7.93 -1.00
N ILE A 29 0.07 -8.30 0.00
CA ILE A 29 -1.20 -7.63 0.36
C ILE A 29 -1.03 -7.10 1.78
N MET A 30 -1.24 -5.80 1.94
CA MET A 30 -1.24 -5.14 3.23
C MET A 30 -2.67 -4.75 3.61
N ILE A 31 -3.08 -5.08 4.83
CA ILE A 31 -4.41 -4.81 5.37
C ILE A 31 -4.24 -3.97 6.63
N GLY A 32 -4.95 -2.85 6.73
CA GLY A 32 -4.90 -1.99 7.91
C GLY A 32 -5.91 -0.84 7.86
N HIS A 33 -5.62 0.23 8.61
CA HIS A 33 -6.57 1.31 8.86
C HIS A 33 -6.31 2.56 8.02
N ASN A 34 -7.38 3.24 7.64
CA ASN A 34 -7.32 4.60 7.11
C ASN A 34 -7.18 5.60 8.28
N SER A 35 -6.53 6.75 8.13
CA SER A 35 -5.96 7.35 6.90
C SER A 35 -4.56 6.87 6.51
N GLY A 36 -3.89 6.04 7.34
CA GLY A 36 -2.51 5.61 7.11
C GLY A 36 -2.29 4.97 5.74
N PHE A 37 -3.20 4.10 5.30
CA PHE A 37 -3.12 3.44 3.99
C PHE A 37 -3.43 4.38 2.81
N THR A 38 -4.34 5.35 2.99
CA THR A 38 -4.53 6.43 1.99
C THR A 38 -3.23 7.20 1.78
N THR A 39 -2.58 7.60 2.87
CA THR A 39 -1.31 8.33 2.83
C THR A 39 -0.19 7.48 2.22
N LEU A 40 -0.10 6.20 2.58
CA LEU A 40 0.88 5.27 2.01
C LEU A 40 0.72 5.15 0.50
N ALA A 41 -0.50 4.94 0.01
CA ALA A 41 -0.79 4.85 -1.43
C ALA A 41 -0.40 6.12 -2.18
N ASN A 42 -0.71 7.29 -1.63
CA ASN A 42 -0.33 8.58 -2.20
C ASN A 42 1.19 8.78 -2.23
N ILE A 43 1.89 8.45 -1.14
CA ILE A 43 3.34 8.58 -1.04
C ILE A 43 4.06 7.66 -2.03
N LEU A 44 3.66 6.39 -2.10
CA LEU A 44 4.31 5.39 -2.94
C LEU A 44 3.98 5.59 -4.42
N GLY A 45 2.71 5.84 -4.76
CA GLY A 45 2.25 5.93 -6.14
C GLY A 45 2.26 7.35 -6.73
N ASN A 46 2.71 8.36 -5.98
CA ASN A 46 2.58 9.77 -6.37
C ASN A 46 1.12 10.16 -6.71
N LEU A 47 0.17 9.64 -5.92
CA LEU A 47 -1.26 9.81 -6.13
C LEU A 47 -1.84 10.93 -5.26
N HIS A 48 -3.08 11.32 -5.57
CA HIS A 48 -3.85 12.34 -4.84
C HIS A 48 -5.25 11.79 -4.51
N ILE A 49 -5.29 10.68 -3.77
CA ILE A 49 -6.54 10.08 -3.27
C ILE A 49 -6.93 10.77 -1.95
N ASP A 50 -8.13 11.35 -1.91
CA ASP A 50 -8.63 12.03 -0.70
C ASP A 50 -8.86 11.04 0.45
N ASN A 51 -9.51 9.92 0.15
CA ASN A 51 -9.79 8.87 1.13
C ASN A 51 -10.04 7.52 0.44
N VAL A 52 -9.27 6.49 0.82
CA VAL A 52 -9.63 5.10 0.52
C VAL A 52 -10.79 4.72 1.45
N PRO A 53 -11.97 4.34 0.95
CA PRO A 53 -13.09 3.95 1.81
C PRO A 53 -12.84 2.58 2.48
N THR A 54 -13.70 2.19 3.42
CA THR A 54 -13.65 0.85 4.01
C THR A 54 -13.75 -0.23 2.94
N CYS A 55 -12.91 -1.26 3.08
CA CYS A 55 -12.72 -2.32 2.08
C CYS A 55 -12.28 -1.82 0.70
N GLY A 56 -11.74 -0.60 0.60
CA GLY A 56 -11.08 -0.12 -0.60
C GLY A 56 -9.71 -0.76 -0.79
N ILE A 57 -9.33 -1.00 -2.04
CA ILE A 57 -8.06 -1.62 -2.45
C ILE A 57 -7.40 -0.72 -3.48
N VAL A 58 -6.20 -0.25 -3.19
CA VAL A 58 -5.31 0.42 -4.16
C VAL A 58 -4.19 -0.55 -4.50
N ALA A 59 -3.96 -0.80 -5.79
CA ALA A 59 -2.87 -1.62 -6.28
C ALA A 59 -1.81 -0.74 -6.96
N LEU A 60 -0.55 -0.97 -6.56
CA LEU A 60 0.64 -0.38 -7.15
C LEU A 60 1.57 -1.49 -7.62
N LYS A 61 2.24 -1.26 -8.74
CA LYS A 61 3.30 -2.11 -9.29
C LYS A 61 4.64 -1.41 -9.12
N PHE A 62 5.70 -2.17 -8.85
CA PHE A 62 7.06 -1.65 -8.73
C PHE A 62 7.98 -2.45 -9.63
N GLU A 63 8.81 -1.76 -10.41
CA GLU A 63 9.86 -2.38 -11.23
C GLU A 63 11.16 -2.45 -10.41
N VAL A 64 11.20 -3.36 -9.44
CA VAL A 64 12.33 -3.54 -8.51
C VAL A 64 12.68 -5.01 -8.32
N ASP A 65 13.97 -5.30 -8.14
CA ASP A 65 14.45 -6.67 -7.91
C ASP A 65 14.26 -7.16 -6.47
N THR A 66 14.13 -6.24 -5.51
CA THR A 66 13.95 -6.55 -4.08
C THR A 66 12.99 -5.58 -3.43
N TRP A 67 12.30 -6.01 -2.38
CA TRP A 67 11.33 -5.16 -1.67
C TRP A 67 11.99 -3.95 -1.00
N LYS A 68 13.26 -4.06 -0.60
CA LYS A 68 14.06 -2.96 -0.05
C LYS A 68 14.26 -1.79 -1.02
N ASN A 69 14.12 -2.05 -2.32
CA ASN A 69 14.27 -1.03 -3.35
C ASN A 69 12.96 -0.27 -3.64
N VAL A 70 11.84 -0.62 -3.00
CA VAL A 70 10.59 0.14 -3.11
C VAL A 70 10.80 1.55 -2.58
N LYS A 71 10.62 2.55 -3.45
CA LYS A 71 10.79 3.97 -3.12
C LYS A 71 9.50 4.76 -3.25
N LYS A 72 9.47 5.87 -2.53
CA LYS A 72 8.38 6.86 -2.61
C LYS A 72 8.28 7.38 -4.04
N LYS A 73 7.05 7.56 -4.51
CA LYS A 73 6.69 8.10 -5.84
C LYS A 73 7.08 7.26 -7.05
N GLU A 74 7.61 6.05 -6.86
CA GLU A 74 8.01 5.14 -7.95
C GLU A 74 6.98 4.02 -8.20
N GLY A 75 5.92 3.95 -7.39
CA GLY A 75 4.83 2.99 -7.60
C GLY A 75 3.99 3.33 -8.83
N ILE A 76 3.93 2.41 -9.79
CA ILE A 76 3.08 2.52 -10.97
C ILE A 76 1.66 2.14 -10.55
N PHE A 77 0.72 3.06 -10.67
CA PHE A 77 -0.68 2.79 -10.38
C PHE A 77 -1.26 1.73 -11.31
N ASP A 78 -1.95 0.73 -10.73
CA ASP A 78 -2.63 -0.32 -11.48
C ASP A 78 -4.15 -0.16 -11.42
N PHE A 79 -4.74 -0.23 -10.22
CA PHE A 79 -6.18 -0.04 -10.03
C PHE A 79 -6.54 0.47 -8.64
N PHE A 80 -7.77 1.01 -8.53
CA PHE A 80 -8.40 1.35 -7.26
C PHE A 80 -9.86 0.89 -7.29
N TYR A 81 -10.22 -0.02 -6.38
CA TYR A 81 -11.58 -0.54 -6.25
C TYR A 81 -12.11 -0.36 -4.84
N TYR A 82 -13.43 -0.17 -4.71
CA TYR A 82 -14.12 -0.16 -3.42
C TYR A 82 -15.59 -0.55 -3.56
N PRO A 83 -16.26 -1.00 -2.49
CA PRO A 83 -17.59 -1.62 -2.58
C PRO A 83 -18.65 -0.80 -3.32
N LYS A 84 -18.70 0.52 -3.08
CA LYS A 84 -19.67 1.41 -3.71
C LYS A 84 -19.51 1.52 -5.25
N MET A 85 -18.35 1.19 -5.81
CA MET A 85 -18.17 1.12 -7.27
C MET A 85 -18.87 -0.09 -7.90
N LEU A 86 -19.14 -1.13 -7.10
CA LEU A 86 -19.64 -2.41 -7.60
C LEU A 86 -21.18 -2.47 -7.70
N GLY A 87 -21.87 -1.35 -7.44
CA GLY A 87 -23.29 -1.20 -7.71
C GLY A 87 -24.23 -2.11 -6.92
N LYS A 88 -23.82 -2.57 -5.73
CA LYS A 88 -24.71 -3.25 -4.79
C LYS A 88 -25.29 -2.27 -3.77
#